data_AF-H9MDZ7-F1
#
_entry.id   AF-H9MDZ7-F1
#
_cell.length_a   1.000
_cell.length_b   1.000
_cell.length_c   1.000
_cell.angle_alpha   90.00
_cell.angle_beta   90.00
_cell.angle_gamma   90.00
#
_symmetry.space_group_name_H-M   'P 1'
#
loop_
_entity.id
_entity.type
_entity.pdbx_description
1 polymer ?
#
loop_
_entity_poly.entity_id
_entity_poly.type
_entity_poly.pdbx_seq_one_letter_code
_entity_poly.pdbx_strand_id
1 'polypeptide(L)'
;NPLDSFEEKCPPGGEKAVVLYTTTLRGIRKTYEDCNNVRSVLESFGVCIDERDVSMHLDFRNELKELMGKPVAVPRLFIKGRYIGGADEVLQLHEDGKLDGLLAGLSTDRAGKVCDGCGGMRF
;
A
#
# COMPACT_ATOMS: atom_id res chain seq x y z
N ASN A 1 8.06 -15.57 -11.82
CA ASN A 1 7.67 -14.79 -10.62
C ASN A 1 6.30 -14.20 -10.85
N PRO A 2 5.33 -14.33 -9.93
CA PRO A 2 3.97 -13.79 -10.11
C PRO A 2 3.94 -12.26 -10.28
N LEU A 3 5.02 -11.57 -9.90
CA LEU A 3 5.19 -10.11 -10.04
C LEU A 3 5.55 -9.63 -11.46
N ASP A 4 5.95 -10.53 -12.37
CA ASP A 4 6.45 -10.17 -13.70
C ASP A 4 5.34 -9.64 -14.63
N SER A 5 4.08 -10.00 -14.35
CA SER A 5 2.90 -9.54 -15.08
C SER A 5 2.45 -8.12 -14.73
N PHE A 6 3.10 -7.48 -13.75
CA PHE A 6 2.72 -6.16 -13.26
C PHE A 6 3.69 -5.07 -13.74
N GLU A 7 3.15 -3.90 -14.06
CA GLU A 7 3.96 -2.73 -14.46
C GLU A 7 4.97 -2.36 -13.37
N GLU A 8 6.23 -2.15 -13.77
CA GLU A 8 7.27 -1.64 -12.88
C GLU A 8 7.08 -0.14 -12.66
N LYS A 9 6.59 0.21 -11.47
CA LYS A 9 6.36 1.57 -11.03
C LYS A 9 6.74 1.65 -9.56
N CYS A 10 8.01 1.89 -9.32
CA CYS A 10 8.54 1.85 -7.98
C CYS A 10 8.37 3.22 -7.29
N PRO A 11 7.51 3.33 -6.26
CA PRO A 11 7.54 4.51 -5.40
C PRO A 11 8.87 4.56 -4.63
N PRO A 12 9.37 5.74 -4.26
CA PRO A 12 10.63 5.85 -3.55
C PRO A 12 10.57 5.10 -2.21
N GLY A 13 11.54 4.21 -1.97
CA GLY A 13 11.55 3.30 -0.81
C GLY A 13 10.65 2.07 -0.95
N GLY A 14 9.98 1.86 -2.09
CA GLY A 14 9.03 0.78 -2.33
C GLY A 14 9.61 -0.52 -2.89
N GLU A 15 10.92 -0.59 -3.14
CA GLU A 15 11.58 -1.73 -3.82
C GLU A 15 11.37 -3.08 -3.10
N LYS A 16 11.22 -3.06 -1.78
CA LYS A 16 11.03 -4.25 -0.92
C LYS A 16 9.93 -4.04 0.11
N ALA A 17 8.98 -3.16 -0.18
CA ALA A 17 7.89 -2.81 0.73
C ALA A 17 6.53 -2.92 0.03
N VAL A 18 5.47 -3.00 0.85
CA VAL A 18 4.10 -2.76 0.41
C VAL A 18 3.81 -1.28 0.62
N VAL A 19 3.52 -0.55 -0.45
CA VAL A 19 3.17 0.87 -0.40
C VAL A 19 1.71 1.05 -0.80
N LEU A 20 0.92 1.63 0.10
CA LEU A 20 -0.51 1.88 -0.11
C LEU A 20 -0.76 3.38 -0.09
N TYR A 21 -1.14 3.93 -1.24
CA TYR A 21 -1.66 5.30 -1.28
C TYR A 21 -3.13 5.31 -0.91
N THR A 22 -3.49 6.13 0.06
CA THR A 22 -4.84 6.20 0.62
C THR A 22 -5.29 7.66 0.78
N THR A 23 -6.53 7.83 1.20
CA THR A 23 -7.05 9.10 1.68
C THR A 23 -7.90 8.88 2.91
N THR A 24 -7.69 9.68 3.95
CA THR A 24 -8.56 9.71 5.13
C THR A 24 -9.78 10.63 4.93
N LEU A 25 -9.86 11.36 3.81
CA LEU A 25 -11.01 12.20 3.50
C LEU A 25 -12.25 11.34 3.22
N ARG A 26 -13.26 11.49 4.07
CA ARG A 26 -14.57 10.81 3.95
C ARG A 26 -15.52 11.46 2.93
N GLY A 27 -15.00 12.31 2.04
CA GLY A 27 -15.81 13.07 1.07
C GLY A 27 -16.52 12.18 0.05
N ILE A 28 -15.94 11.02 -0.27
CA ILE A 28 -16.56 10.01 -1.14
C ILE A 28 -16.61 8.71 -0.35
N ARG A 29 -17.82 8.33 0.08
CA ARG A 29 -18.06 7.16 0.94
C ARG A 29 -17.44 5.88 0.35
N LYS A 30 -17.66 5.65 -0.94
CA LYS A 30 -17.11 4.49 -1.66
C LYS A 30 -15.58 4.46 -1.62
N THR A 31 -14.89 5.58 -1.89
CA THR A 31 -13.43 5.67 -1.83
C THR A 31 -12.88 5.38 -0.44
N TYR A 32 -13.57 5.87 0.60
CA TYR A 32 -13.19 5.60 1.99
C TYR A 32 -13.34 4.11 2.34
N GLU A 33 -14.46 3.48 1.94
CA GLU A 33 -14.69 2.05 2.13
C GLU A 33 -13.65 1.21 1.37
N ASP A 34 -13.39 1.55 0.11
CA ASP A 34 -12.39 0.90 -0.73
C ASP A 34 -10.99 0.98 -0.10
N CYS A 35 -10.60 2.14 0.45
CA CYS A 35 -9.33 2.32 1.16
C CYS A 35 -9.22 1.41 2.40
N ASN A 36 -10.28 1.36 3.21
CA ASN A 36 -10.31 0.54 4.42
C ASN A 36 -10.31 -0.95 4.11
N ASN A 37 -11.02 -1.38 3.07
CA ASN A 37 -11.06 -2.78 2.66
C ASN A 37 -9.67 -3.27 2.23
N VAL A 38 -8.99 -2.51 1.35
CA VAL A 38 -7.63 -2.84 0.92
C VAL A 38 -6.66 -2.88 2.10
N ARG A 39 -6.74 -1.89 3.00
CA ARG A 39 -5.92 -1.87 4.22
C ARG A 39 -6.14 -3.13 5.05
N SER A 40 -7.40 -3.45 5.35
CA SER A 40 -7.77 -4.60 6.19
C SER A 40 -7.29 -5.92 5.60
N VAL A 41 -7.40 -6.08 4.28
CA VAL A 41 -6.89 -7.26 3.56
C VAL A 41 -5.38 -7.39 3.74
N LEU A 42 -4.63 -6.32 3.50
CA LEU A 42 -3.17 -6.34 3.63
C LEU A 42 -2.73 -6.59 5.10
N GLU A 43 -3.43 -5.98 6.06
CA GLU A 43 -3.18 -6.21 7.49
C GLU A 43 -3.45 -7.67 7.88
N SER A 44 -4.45 -8.33 7.26
CA SER A 44 -4.74 -9.74 7.48
C SER A 44 -3.59 -10.68 7.07
N PHE A 45 -2.72 -10.26 6.14
CA PHE A 45 -1.52 -11.02 5.78
C PHE A 45 -0.33 -10.77 6.71
N GLY A 46 -0.46 -9.85 7.69
CA GLY A 46 0.61 -9.52 8.63
C GLY A 46 1.81 -8.84 7.97
N VAL A 47 1.64 -8.24 6.80
CA VAL A 47 2.71 -7.49 6.12
C VAL A 47 2.79 -6.06 6.62
N CYS A 48 4.00 -5.50 6.64
CA CYS A 48 4.19 -4.09 6.95
C CYS A 48 3.77 -3.22 5.77
N ILE A 49 2.77 -2.36 5.98
CA ILE A 49 2.24 -1.43 4.98
C ILE A 49 2.85 -0.04 5.19
N ASP A 50 3.42 0.52 4.14
CA ASP A 50 3.78 1.94 4.04
C ASP A 50 2.57 2.73 3.54
N GLU A 51 1.78 3.24 4.49
CA GLU A 51 0.61 4.04 4.15
C GLU A 51 0.99 5.48 3.81
N ARG A 52 0.56 5.94 2.63
CA ARG A 52 0.80 7.29 2.12
C ARG A 52 -0.52 8.01 1.91
N ASP A 53 -0.87 8.88 2.84
CA ASP A 53 -2.10 9.67 2.73
C ASP A 53 -1.89 10.87 1.79
N VAL A 54 -2.53 10.83 0.62
CA VAL A 54 -2.43 11.88 -0.41
C VAL A 54 -3.27 13.12 -0.12
N SER A 55 -4.15 13.06 0.88
CA SER A 55 -4.93 14.20 1.35
C SER A 55 -4.18 15.01 2.40
N MET A 56 -3.38 14.34 3.23
CA MET A 56 -2.55 14.99 4.24
C MET A 56 -1.22 15.49 3.68
N HIS A 57 -0.64 14.78 2.70
CA HIS A 57 0.67 15.08 2.14
C HIS A 57 0.60 15.35 0.64
N LEU A 58 0.88 16.60 0.25
CA LEU A 58 0.97 17.02 -1.14
C LEU A 58 2.09 16.28 -1.89
N ASP A 59 3.19 15.96 -1.24
CA ASP A 59 4.31 15.21 -1.82
C ASP A 59 3.88 13.82 -2.29
N PHE A 60 3.15 13.07 -1.46
CA PHE A 60 2.61 11.76 -1.84
C PHE A 60 1.58 11.86 -2.97
N ARG A 61 0.79 12.94 -3.02
CA ARG A 61 -0.13 13.18 -4.12
C ARG A 61 0.60 13.44 -5.44
N ASN A 62 1.66 14.24 -5.41
CA ASN A 62 2.47 14.55 -6.58
C ASN A 62 3.21 13.31 -7.06
N GLU A 63 3.84 12.58 -6.14
CA GLU A 63 4.51 11.31 -6.40
C GLU A 63 3.57 10.29 -7.05
N LEU A 64 2.36 10.10 -6.51
CA LEU A 64 1.36 9.20 -7.11
C LEU A 64 0.99 9.65 -8.53
N LYS A 65 0.84 10.96 -8.75
CA LYS A 65 0.54 11.52 -10.07
C LYS A 65 1.70 11.29 -11.05
N GLU A 66 2.94 11.42 -10.61
CA GLU A 66 4.14 11.16 -11.43
C GLU A 66 4.25 9.69 -11.82
N LEU A 67 4.07 8.77 -10.86
CA LEU A 67 4.07 7.32 -11.11
C LEU A 67 2.97 6.91 -12.11
N MET A 68 1.81 7.54 -12.01
CA MET A 68 0.65 7.23 -12.85
C MET A 68 0.60 8.02 -14.16
N GLY A 69 1.41 9.08 -14.29
CA GLY A 69 1.35 10.06 -15.38
C GLY A 69 0.07 10.92 -15.40
N LYS A 70 -0.86 10.68 -14.48
CA LYS A 70 -2.16 11.36 -14.40
C LYS A 70 -2.72 11.30 -12.97
N PRO A 71 -3.66 12.20 -12.61
CA PRO A 71 -4.41 12.06 -11.37
C PRO A 71 -5.22 10.76 -11.40
N VAL A 72 -5.11 9.96 -10.35
CA VAL A 72 -5.87 8.73 -10.18
C VAL A 72 -6.62 8.73 -8.85
N ALA A 73 -7.72 7.98 -8.81
CA ALA A 73 -8.44 7.74 -7.56
C ALA A 73 -7.67 6.74 -6.68
N VAL A 74 -7.62 6.99 -5.38
CA VAL A 74 -7.12 6.05 -4.36
C VAL A 74 -8.22 5.04 -4.00
N PRO A 75 -7.90 3.86 -3.41
CA PRO A 75 -6.55 3.39 -3.06
C PRO A 75 -5.72 2.97 -4.28
N ARG A 76 -4.39 3.06 -4.16
CA ARG A 76 -3.44 2.49 -5.12
C ARG A 76 -2.36 1.69 -4.40
N LEU A 77 -2.21 0.42 -4.78
CA LEU A 77 -1.29 -0.52 -4.15
C LEU A 77 -0.07 -0.77 -5.02
N PHE A 78 1.09 -0.75 -4.38
CA PHE A 78 2.38 -1.14 -4.95
C PHE A 78 3.04 -2.18 -4.04
N ILE A 79 3.61 -3.22 -4.64
CA ILE A 79 4.34 -4.28 -3.93
C ILE A 79 5.69 -4.47 -4.59
N LYS A 80 6.79 -4.32 -3.83
CA LYS A 80 8.17 -4.51 -4.33
C LYS A 80 8.45 -3.73 -5.63
N GLY A 81 8.00 -2.48 -5.66
CA GLY A 81 8.13 -1.60 -6.82
C GLY A 81 7.24 -1.93 -8.02
N ARG A 82 6.28 -2.84 -7.87
CA ARG A 82 5.30 -3.20 -8.92
C ARG A 82 3.94 -2.61 -8.61
N TYR A 83 3.31 -2.04 -9.63
CA TYR A 83 1.95 -1.52 -9.52
C TYR A 83 0.94 -2.66 -9.59
N ILE A 84 0.19 -2.87 -8.51
CA ILE A 84 -0.76 -3.97 -8.40
C ILE A 84 -2.16 -3.55 -8.85
N GLY A 85 -2.59 -2.34 -8.49
CA GLY A 85 -3.91 -1.86 -8.89
C GLY A 85 -4.60 -0.96 -7.87
N GLY A 86 -5.90 -0.78 -8.09
CA GLY A 86 -6.81 -0.13 -7.15
C GLY A 86 -7.54 -1.14 -6.27
N ALA A 87 -8.59 -0.70 -5.57
CA ALA A 87 -9.33 -1.56 -4.65
C ALA A 87 -9.89 -2.83 -5.30
N ASP A 88 -10.56 -2.69 -6.44
CA ASP A 88 -11.20 -3.80 -7.16
C ASP A 88 -10.19 -4.90 -7.53
N GLU A 89 -9.08 -4.52 -8.15
CA GLU A 89 -7.99 -5.42 -8.54
C GLU A 89 -7.37 -6.14 -7.32
N VAL A 90 -7.14 -5.42 -6.22
CA VAL A 90 -6.55 -6.01 -5.00
C VAL A 90 -7.52 -6.99 -4.34
N LEU A 91 -8.80 -6.64 -4.27
CA LEU A 91 -9.84 -7.51 -3.72
C LEU A 91 -10.00 -8.76 -4.59
N GLN A 92 -9.99 -8.62 -5.92
CA GLN A 92 -10.02 -9.74 -6.83
C GLN A 92 -8.81 -10.66 -6.63
N LEU A 93 -7.59 -10.10 -6.56
CA LEU A 93 -6.38 -10.89 -6.30
C LEU A 93 -6.40 -11.62 -4.95
N HIS A 94 -7.05 -11.03 -3.95
CA HIS A 94 -7.28 -11.65 -2.66
C HIS A 94 -8.24 -12.84 -2.76
N GLU A 95 -9.38 -12.68 -3.44
CA GLU A 95 -10.35 -13.76 -3.64
C GLU A 95 -9.78 -14.91 -4.51
N ASP A 96 -8.97 -14.58 -5.51
CA ASP A 96 -8.22 -15.52 -6.33
C ASP A 96 -7.07 -16.24 -5.57
N GLY A 97 -6.75 -15.82 -4.34
CA GLY A 97 -5.63 -16.35 -3.56
C GLY A 97 -4.24 -16.02 -4.13
N LYS A 98 -4.16 -15.10 -5.10
CA LYS A 98 -2.91 -14.70 -5.77
C LYS A 98 -2.12 -13.67 -4.97
N LEU A 99 -2.80 -12.93 -4.09
CA LEU A 99 -2.19 -11.86 -3.30
C LEU A 99 -1.09 -12.38 -2.35
N ASP A 100 -1.27 -13.57 -1.78
CA ASP A 100 -0.28 -14.23 -0.93
C ASP A 100 1.07 -14.39 -1.64
N GLY A 101 1.06 -14.88 -2.88
CA GLY A 101 2.27 -15.07 -3.68
C GLY A 101 2.98 -13.76 -4.06
N LEU A 102 2.26 -12.63 -4.12
CA LEU A 102 2.84 -11.31 -4.35
C LEU A 102 3.53 -10.77 -3.09
N LEU A 103 2.91 -11.01 -1.93
CA LEU A 103 3.40 -10.63 -0.61
C LEU A 103 4.50 -11.55 -0.09
N ALA A 104 4.61 -12.77 -0.62
CA ALA A 104 5.60 -13.77 -0.22
C ALA A 104 7.02 -13.20 -0.19
N GLY A 105 7.73 -13.39 0.93
CA GLY A 105 9.10 -12.90 1.11
C GLY A 105 9.21 -11.42 1.53
N LEU A 106 8.09 -10.74 1.80
CA LEU A 106 8.10 -9.51 2.58
C LEU A 106 8.10 -9.90 4.06
N SER A 107 9.17 -9.52 4.77
CA SER A 107 9.27 -9.76 6.20
C SER A 107 8.22 -8.91 6.93
N THR A 108 7.46 -9.52 7.85
CA THR A 108 6.63 -8.81 8.84
C THR A 108 7.48 -7.91 9.74
N ASP A 109 8.78 -8.18 9.79
CA ASP A 109 9.77 -7.39 10.50
C ASP A 109 10.12 -6.14 9.70
N ARG A 110 9.35 -5.06 9.89
CA ARG A 110 9.97 -3.73 9.85
C ARG A 110 10.97 -3.71 11.00
N ALA A 111 12.20 -4.12 10.70
CA ALA A 111 13.35 -3.82 11.52
C ALA A 111 13.32 -2.32 11.84
N GLY A 112 13.09 -2.01 13.12
CA GLY A 112 13.63 -0.83 13.77
C GLY A 112 13.11 0.54 13.31
N LYS A 113 11.84 0.85 13.60
CA LYS A 113 11.54 2.18 14.16
C LYS A 113 10.88 2.07 15.52
N VAL A 114 11.43 1.20 16.38
CA VAL A 114 11.61 1.59 17.78
C VAL A 114 12.52 2.81 17.70
N CYS A 115 11.98 3.98 18.00
CA CYS A 115 12.82 5.12 18.33
C CYS A 115 13.73 4.68 19.48
N ASP A 116 15.02 4.99 19.40
CA ASP A 116 15.99 4.85 20.50
C ASP A 116 15.68 5.84 21.66
N GLY A 117 14.41 6.22 21.84
CA GLY A 117 13.97 7.35 22.67
C GLY A 117 12.60 7.21 23.34
N CYS A 118 11.81 6.17 23.09
CA CYS A 118 10.63 5.85 23.90
C CYS A 118 10.48 4.33 24.00
N GLY A 119 11.04 3.77 25.08
CA GLY A 119 10.93 2.34 25.40
C GLY A 119 9.46 1.92 25.45
N GLY A 120 9.12 0.90 24.65
CA GLY A 120 7.78 0.35 24.45
C GLY A 120 7.05 -0.07 25.73
N MET A 121 6.67 0.89 26.56
CA MET A 121 5.77 0.73 27.68
C MET A 121 4.37 1.08 27.18
N ARG A 122 3.54 0.04 27.16
CA ARG A 122 2.10 0.21 27.27
C ARG A 122 1.82 0.61 28.72
N PHE A 123 1.26 1.80 28.93
CA PHE A 123 0.53 2.18 30.13
C PHE A 123 -0.90 2.56 29.72
#